data_AF-A0A1G1GSE7-F1
#
_entry.id   AF-A0A1G1GSE7-F1
#
_cell.length_a   1.000
_cell.length_b   1.000
_cell.length_c   1.000
_cell.angle_alpha   90.00
_cell.angle_beta   90.00
_cell.angle_gamma   90.00
#
_symmetry.space_group_name_H-M   'P 1'
#
loop_
_entity.id
_entity.type
_entity.pdbx_description
1 polymer ?
#
loop_
_entity_poly.entity_id
_entity_poly.type
_entity_poly.pdbx_seq_one_letter_code
_entity_poly.pdbx_strand_id
1 'polypeptide(L)' 'MKVIIEIERDEEIERVKKIFKGERITVVKTRSDKKKILKAVFKKYNVKLPKNYTFDRETIHAR' A
#
# COMPACT_ATOMS: atom_id res chain seq x y z
N MET A 1 12.65 -6.84 0.73
CA MET A 1 11.69 -6.26 -0.24
C MET A 1 10.58 -5.57 0.53
N LYS A 2 10.03 -4.43 0.08
CA LYS A 2 8.92 -3.75 0.77
C LYS A 2 7.69 -3.72 -0.13
N VAL A 3 6.64 -4.42 0.27
CA VAL A 3 5.37 -4.53 -0.47
C VAL A 3 4.32 -3.68 0.23
N ILE A 4 3.54 -2.91 -0.54
CA ILE A 4 2.37 -2.18 -0.05
C ILE A 4 1.15 -2.85 -0.67
N ILE A 5 0.22 -3.29 0.18
CA ILE A 5 -1.01 -3.94 -0.24
C ILE A 5 -2.15 -3.02 0.19
N GLU A 6 -3.01 -2.65 -0.75
CA GLU A 6 -4.27 -1.99 -0.45
C GLU A 6 -5.36 -3.04 -0.32
N ILE A 7 -6.14 -2.92 0.75
CA ILE A 7 -7.20 -3.84 1.10
C ILE A 7 -8.44 -3.01 1.34
N GLU A 8 -9.50 -3.26 0.57
CA GLU A 8 -10.77 -2.53 0.65
C GLU A 8 -11.67 -3.07 1.77
N ARG A 9 -11.59 -4.38 2.03
CA ARG A 9 -12.44 -5.08 3.00
C ARG A 9 -11.63 -5.51 4.21
N ASP A 10 -12.03 -5.05 5.39
CA ASP A 10 -11.33 -5.35 6.65
C ASP A 10 -11.21 -6.88 6.91
N GLU A 11 -12.16 -7.69 6.44
CA GLU A 11 -12.15 -9.15 6.53
C GLU A 11 -10.94 -9.81 5.83
N GLU A 12 -10.43 -9.18 4.77
CA GLU A 12 -9.28 -9.69 4.04
C GLU A 12 -7.95 -9.44 4.77
N ILE A 13 -7.92 -8.50 5.71
CA ILE A 13 -6.71 -8.19 6.49
C ILE A 13 -6.24 -9.41 7.27
N GLU A 14 -7.16 -10.19 7.86
CA GLU A 14 -6.80 -11.39 8.61
C GLU A 14 -6.20 -12.48 7.73
N ARG A 15 -6.72 -12.63 6.50
CA ARG A 15 -6.17 -13.58 5.53
C ARG A 15 -4.75 -13.17 5.13
N VAL A 16 -4.54 -11.88 4.85
CA VAL A 16 -3.22 -11.33 4.53
C VAL A 16 -2.25 -11.51 5.70
N LYS A 17 -2.68 -11.23 6.94
CA LYS A 17 -1.86 -11.45 8.14
C LYS A 17 -1.42 -12.91 8.30
N LYS A 18 -2.29 -13.87 7.99
CA LYS A 18 -1.95 -15.30 8.03
C LYS A 18 -0.95 -15.70 6.95
N ILE A 19 -1.05 -15.12 5.75
CA ILE A 19 -0.13 -15.40 4.64
C ILE A 19 1.28 -14.85 4.93
N PHE A 20 1.36 -13.62 5.43
CA PHE A 20 2.63 -12.95 5.74
C PHE A 20 3.12 -13.22 7.17
N LYS A 21 2.80 -14.38 7.73
CA LYS A 21 3.16 -14.74 9.10
C LYS A 21 4.68 -14.78 9.25
N GLY A 22 5.22 -14.00 10.19
CA GLY A 22 6.67 -13.85 10.41
C GLY A 22 7.26 -12.55 9.85
N GLU A 23 6.55 -11.87 8.96
CA GLU A 23 6.93 -10.55 8.44
C GLU A 23 6.36 -9.42 9.31
N ARG A 24 7.05 -8.26 9.33
CA ARG A 24 6.57 -7.08 10.06
C ARG A 24 5.48 -6.36 9.27
N ILE A 25 4.22 -6.60 9.63
CA ILE A 25 3.05 -5.99 8.98
C ILE A 25 2.68 -4.68 9.69
N THR A 26 2.53 -3.60 8.93
CA THR A 26 1.98 -2.32 9.42
C THR A 26 0.65 -2.06 8.73
N VAL A 27 -0.44 -2.02 9.50
CA VAL A 27 -1.78 -1.72 8.97
C VAL A 27 -2.03 -0.22 9.08
N VAL A 28 -2.41 0.41 7.97
CA VAL A 28 -2.72 1.84 7.92
C VAL A 28 -4.13 2.04 7.40
N LYS A 29 -5.01 2.58 8.25
CA LYS A 29 -6.43 2.80 7.92
C LYS A 29 -6.74 4.21 7.43
N THR A 30 -5.88 5.20 7.69
CA THR A 30 -6.16 6.62 7.35
C THR A 30 -5.53 7.04 6.01
N ARG A 31 -6.24 7.88 5.25
CA ARG A 31 -5.72 8.46 3.99
C ARG A 31 -4.46 9.31 4.20
N SER A 32 -4.38 10.02 5.33
CA SER A 32 -3.26 10.87 5.71
C SER A 32 -1.97 10.07 5.86
N ASP A 33 -2.05 8.93 6.55
CA ASP A 33 -0.89 8.08 6.79
C ASP A 33 -0.51 7.27 5.55
N LYS A 34 -1.48 6.90 4.69
CA LYS A 34 -1.21 6.34 3.35
C LYS A 34 -0.30 7.26 2.53
N LYS A 35 -0.60 8.57 2.48
CA LYS A 35 0.24 9.56 1.78
C LYS A 35 1.64 9.66 2.37
N LYS A 36 1.80 9.57 3.70
CA LYS A 36 3.12 9.60 4.36
C LYS A 36 3.96 8.39 3.97
N ILE A 37 3.37 7.18 3.97
CA ILE A 37 4.08 5.95 3.58
C ILE A 37 4.52 6.02 2.12
N LEU A 38 3.63 6.45 1.22
CA LEU A 38 3.97 6.61 -0.20
C LEU A 38 5.12 7.60 -0.37
N LYS A 39 5.05 8.79 0.25
CA LYS A 39 6.17 9.75 0.20
C LYS A 39 7.47 9.16 0.69
N ALA A 40 7.45 8.38 1.79
CA ALA A 40 8.65 7.75 2.34
C ALA A 40 9.23 6.68 1.39
N VAL A 41 8.39 5.88 0.74
CA VAL A 41 8.83 4.88 -0.25
C VAL A 41 9.43 5.55 -1.48
N PHE A 42 8.74 6.54 -2.04
CA PHE A 42 9.20 7.23 -3.23
C PHE A 42 10.51 7.99 -2.98
N LYS A 43 10.67 8.61 -1.81
CA LYS A 43 11.93 9.23 -1.37
C LYS A 43 13.06 8.20 -1.26
N LYS A 44 12.80 7.00 -0.72
CA LYS A 44 13.82 5.95 -0.56
C LYS A 44 14.38 5.47 -1.91
N TYR A 45 13.51 5.35 -2.92
CA TYR A 45 13.90 4.88 -4.26
C TYR A 45 14.22 6.03 -5.23
N ASN A 46 14.36 7.26 -4.73
CA ASN A 46 14.63 8.47 -5.52
C ASN A 46 13.69 8.68 -6.73
N VAL A 47 12.43 8.28 -6.58
CA VAL A 47 11.39 8.44 -7.60
C VAL A 47 10.39 9.50 -7.16
N LYS A 48 9.87 10.27 -8.11
CA LYS A 48 8.84 11.29 -7.85
C LYS A 48 7.47 10.65 -7.90
N LEU A 49 6.65 10.86 -6.88
CA LEU A 49 5.24 10.47 -6.89
C LEU A 49 4.51 11.35 -7.92
N PRO A 50 3.92 10.78 -8.99
CA PRO A 50 3.16 11.57 -9.96
C PRO A 50 2.01 12.31 -9.28
N LYS A 51 1.72 13.54 -9.70
CA LYS A 51 0.63 14.35 -9.12
C LYS A 51 -0.74 13.68 -9.24
N ASN A 52 -0.92 12.86 -10.28
CA ASN A 52 -2.18 12.16 -10.60
C ASN A 52 -2.13 10.68 -10.22
N TYR A 53 -1.20 10.26 -9.37
CA TYR A 53 -1.09 8.86 -8.98
C TYR A 53 -2.27 8.45 -8.11
N THR A 54 -3.16 7.64 -8.68
CA THR A 54 -4.25 6.95 -7.98
C THR A 54 -3.80 5.53 -7.66
N PHE A 55 -3.93 5.15 -6.39
CA PHE A 55 -3.74 3.77 -5.94
C PHE A 55 -5.10 3.10 -6.08
N ASP A 56 -5.53 2.88 -7.31
CA ASP A 56 -6.83 2.33 -7.64
C ASP A 56 -6.57 1.10 -8.50
N ARG A 57 -6.97 -0.05 -7.95
CA ARG A 57 -6.64 -1.37 -8.50
C ARG A 57 -7.28 -1.56 -9.87
N GLU A 58 -8.46 -1.00 -10.08
CA GLU A 58 -9.17 -1.06 -11.36
C GLU A 58 -8.42 -0.27 -12.43
N THR A 59 -7.94 0.94 -12.11
CA THR A 59 -7.19 1.76 -13.07
C THR A 59 -5.84 1.15 -13.44
N ILE A 60 -5.18 0.44 -12.53
CA ILE A 60 -3.86 -0.19 -12.79
C ILE A 60 -4.01 -1.51 -13.58
N HIS A 61 -5.10 -2.26 -13.37
CA HIS A 61 -5.33 -3.57 -13.98
C HIS A 61 -6.40 -3.58 -15.09
N ALA A 62 -6.86 -2.42 -15.59
CA ALA A 62 -7.80 -2.30 -16.70
C ALA A 62 -7.23 -2.74 -18.08
N ARG A 63 -6.21 -3.61 -18.10
CA ARG A 63 -5.62 -4.18 -19.32
C ARG A 63 -5.90 -5.67 -19.43
#